data_AF-A0A167JKZ9-F1
#
_entry.id   AF-A0A167JKZ9-F1
#
_cell.length_a   1.000
_cell.length_b   1.000
_cell.length_c   1.000
_cell.angle_alpha   90.00
_cell.angle_beta   90.00
_cell.angle_gamma   90.00
#
_symmetry.space_group_name_H-M   'P 1'
#
loop_
_entity.id
_entity.type
_entity.pdbx_description
1 polymer ?
#
loop_
_entity_poly.entity_id
_entity_poly.type
_entity_poly.pdbx_seq_one_letter_code
_entity_poly.pdbx_strand_id
1 'polypeptide(L)'
;MFGNEVNAFYVIDSLEDEESENEMTDDKINDSLKSILELNLLHRFIVISVALFVTLYIIDKGAVILIAIFNKILRFLFDPFCLPVSVSGLKRLAKFNALTNGIKKYINCSKCHIIYENNNTSPICCTLPVFGKHSLCGNSLFKTGFGSIVPKKTFVFHSVKKALKTFFQCPNFENNINSWNCGPKIENTLFDVYDETMWNELVDVDGILFLDTARSLMLTLNID
;
A
#
# COMPACT_ATOMS: atom_id res chain seq x y z
N MET A 1 7.33 22.91 -42.89
CA MET A 1 7.48 21.45 -43.10
C MET A 1 7.37 20.82 -41.72
N PHE A 2 6.28 20.11 -41.48
CA PHE A 2 5.86 19.58 -40.17
C PHE A 2 6.64 18.32 -39.75
N GLY A 3 6.73 18.11 -38.43
CA GLY A 3 6.88 16.80 -37.77
C GLY A 3 8.28 16.52 -37.18
N ASN A 4 8.47 16.07 -35.94
CA ASN A 4 7.55 15.67 -34.86
C ASN A 4 8.27 15.92 -33.52
N GLU A 5 7.61 16.65 -32.61
CA GLU A 5 7.93 16.62 -31.18
C GLU A 5 7.55 15.23 -30.65
N VAL A 6 8.56 14.40 -30.34
CA VAL A 6 8.32 13.10 -29.71
C VAL A 6 8.03 13.33 -28.22
N ASN A 7 6.74 13.40 -27.97
CA ASN A 7 6.01 13.45 -26.72
C ASN A 7 6.62 12.54 -25.63
N ALA A 8 7.25 13.14 -24.62
CA ALA A 8 7.84 12.45 -23.46
C ALA A 8 6.78 12.07 -22.40
N PHE A 9 5.59 11.64 -22.83
CA PHE A 9 4.44 11.37 -21.95
C PHE A 9 3.99 9.90 -21.92
N TYR A 10 4.60 9.00 -22.68
CA TYR A 10 3.99 7.70 -23.01
C TYR A 10 4.36 6.47 -22.16
N VAL A 11 4.75 6.62 -20.89
CA VAL A 11 5.00 5.42 -20.03
C VAL A 11 3.99 5.27 -18.89
N ILE A 12 3.15 6.28 -18.63
CA ILE A 12 2.07 6.13 -17.64
C ILE A 12 0.81 5.54 -18.28
N ASP A 13 0.52 5.88 -19.54
CA ASP A 13 -0.70 5.46 -20.26
C ASP A 13 -0.72 4.00 -20.74
N SER A 14 0.37 3.25 -20.62
CA SER A 14 0.44 1.85 -21.06
C SER A 14 0.28 0.81 -19.93
N LEU A 15 -0.04 1.25 -18.71
CA LEU A 15 -0.61 0.36 -17.71
C LEU A 15 -2.10 0.18 -17.99
N GLU A 16 -2.43 -0.38 -19.16
CA GLU A 16 -3.72 -1.03 -19.34
C GLU A 16 -3.74 -2.20 -18.35
N ASP A 17 -4.45 -1.96 -17.25
CA ASP A 17 -4.77 -2.97 -16.25
C ASP A 17 -5.57 -4.08 -16.94
N GLU A 18 -4.89 -5.11 -17.45
CA GLU A 18 -5.51 -6.43 -17.56
C GLU A 18 -5.70 -6.97 -16.13
N GLU A 19 -6.74 -6.44 -15.47
CA GLU A 19 -7.28 -6.92 -14.22
C GLU A 19 -7.87 -8.30 -14.46
N SER A 20 -7.06 -9.35 -14.26
CA SER A 20 -7.63 -10.68 -14.02
C SER A 20 -8.35 -10.61 -12.67
N GLU A 21 -9.68 -10.50 -12.73
CA GLU A 21 -10.60 -10.69 -11.60
C GLU A 21 -10.51 -12.13 -11.10
N ASN A 22 -9.42 -12.50 -10.43
CA ASN A 22 -9.46 -13.62 -9.52
C ASN A 22 -10.14 -13.13 -8.24
N GLU A 23 -11.48 -13.02 -8.31
CA GLU A 23 -12.35 -12.89 -7.15
C GLU A 23 -12.05 -14.03 -6.17
N MET A 24 -11.38 -13.70 -5.08
CA MET A 24 -11.51 -14.49 -3.87
C MET A 24 -12.94 -14.24 -3.37
N THR A 25 -13.85 -15.17 -3.66
CA THR A 25 -15.28 -15.14 -3.31
C THR A 25 -15.53 -14.46 -1.95
N ASP A 26 -16.39 -13.43 -1.95
CA ASP A 26 -16.70 -12.56 -0.80
C ASP A 26 -17.02 -13.33 0.49
N ASP A 27 -17.60 -14.52 0.38
CA ASP A 27 -17.93 -15.40 1.51
C ASP A 27 -16.71 -15.84 2.35
N LYS A 28 -15.55 -16.07 1.70
CA LYS A 28 -14.31 -16.49 2.40
C LYS A 28 -13.62 -15.33 3.12
N ILE A 29 -13.79 -14.12 2.60
CA ILE A 29 -13.25 -12.89 3.18
C ILE A 29 -14.04 -12.54 4.44
N ASN A 30 -15.37 -12.69 4.39
CA ASN A 30 -16.27 -12.35 5.50
C ASN A 30 -16.12 -13.31 6.72
N ASP A 31 -15.97 -14.61 6.49
CA ASP A 31 -15.71 -15.59 7.56
C ASP A 31 -14.33 -15.40 8.22
N SER A 32 -13.32 -15.05 7.42
CA SER A 32 -11.99 -14.72 7.94
C SER A 32 -12.02 -13.40 8.73
N LEU A 33 -12.59 -12.33 8.15
CA LEU A 33 -13.36 -11.22 8.78
C LEU A 33 -13.62 -11.38 10.28
N LYS A 34 -14.47 -12.34 10.56
CA LYS A 34 -14.97 -12.63 11.90
C LYS A 34 -13.86 -13.08 12.85
N SER A 35 -13.03 -14.05 12.45
CA SER A 35 -12.07 -14.73 13.35
C SER A 35 -11.06 -13.83 14.09
N ILE A 36 -10.55 -12.76 13.48
CA ILE A 36 -9.61 -11.83 14.15
C ILE A 36 -10.32 -10.79 15.02
N LEU A 37 -11.59 -10.49 14.71
CA LEU A 37 -12.42 -9.53 15.44
C LEU A 37 -13.01 -10.16 16.71
N GLU A 38 -13.15 -11.50 16.71
CA GLU A 38 -13.50 -12.30 17.88
C GLU A 38 -12.35 -12.42 18.91
N LEU A 39 -11.11 -12.02 18.55
CA LEU A 39 -9.99 -11.98 19.49
C LEU A 39 -10.08 -10.76 20.41
N ASN A 40 -9.61 -10.94 21.65
CA ASN A 40 -9.39 -9.80 22.56
C ASN A 40 -8.38 -8.81 21.93
N LEU A 41 -8.52 -7.52 22.26
CA LEU A 41 -7.67 -6.43 21.77
C LEU A 41 -6.17 -6.73 21.94
N LEU A 42 -5.78 -7.30 23.09
CA LEU A 42 -4.40 -7.68 23.35
C LEU A 42 -3.89 -8.74 22.36
N HIS A 43 -4.67 -9.81 22.14
CA HIS A 43 -4.30 -10.89 21.21
C HIS A 43 -4.25 -10.39 19.78
N ARG A 44 -5.22 -9.57 19.38
CA ARG A 44 -5.23 -8.92 18.07
C ARG A 44 -4.00 -8.04 17.86
N PHE A 45 -3.62 -7.23 18.86
CA PHE A 45 -2.40 -6.43 18.81
C PHE A 45 -1.16 -7.30 18.65
N ILE A 46 -1.04 -8.39 19.41
CA ILE A 46 0.10 -9.31 19.31
C ILE A 46 0.17 -9.94 17.92
N VAL A 47 -0.94 -10.47 17.41
CA VAL A 47 -1.01 -11.10 16.08
C VAL A 47 -0.57 -10.13 14.99
N ILE A 48 -1.11 -8.90 14.99
CA ILE A 48 -0.79 -7.88 13.98
C ILE A 48 0.68 -7.45 14.09
N SER A 49 1.16 -7.14 15.29
CA SER A 49 2.54 -6.71 15.52
C SER A 49 3.56 -7.77 15.10
N VAL A 50 3.34 -9.03 15.49
CA VAL A 50 4.25 -10.13 15.12
C VAL A 50 4.19 -10.38 13.61
N ALA A 51 3.01 -10.35 12.99
CA ALA A 51 2.88 -10.54 11.55
C ALA A 51 3.55 -9.42 10.74
N LEU A 52 3.43 -8.17 11.17
CA LEU A 52 4.11 -7.02 10.57
C LEU A 52 5.62 -7.15 10.72
N PHE A 53 6.10 -7.44 11.93
CA PHE A 53 7.53 -7.55 12.21
C PHE A 53 8.18 -8.69 11.41
N VAL A 54 7.53 -9.86 11.37
CA VAL A 54 7.95 -10.99 10.54
C VAL A 54 8.01 -10.61 9.06
N THR A 55 7.03 -9.85 8.57
CA THR A 55 6.97 -9.51 7.14
C THR A 55 7.97 -8.43 6.74
N LEU A 56 8.29 -7.50 7.64
CA LEU A 56 9.17 -6.37 7.34
C LEU A 56 10.65 -6.69 7.54
N TYR A 57 11.01 -7.53 8.52
CA TYR A 57 12.38 -7.59 9.00
C TYR A 57 12.99 -8.99 9.10
N ILE A 58 12.20 -10.07 9.06
CA ILE A 58 12.71 -11.41 9.39
C ILE A 58 12.62 -12.39 8.22
N ILE A 59 13.70 -13.12 7.98
CA ILE A 59 13.76 -14.28 7.07
C ILE A 59 13.01 -15.45 7.70
N ASP A 60 12.27 -16.23 6.91
CA ASP A 60 11.34 -17.29 7.38
C ASP A 60 11.85 -18.17 8.53
N LYS A 61 13.15 -18.55 8.54
CA LYS A 61 13.75 -19.35 9.62
C LYS A 61 13.74 -18.62 10.98
N GLY A 62 14.08 -17.33 11.00
CA GLY A 62 14.03 -16.51 12.21
C GLY A 62 12.60 -16.25 12.67
N ALA A 63 11.65 -16.18 11.73
CA ALA A 63 10.25 -15.91 12.03
C ALA A 63 9.63 -17.05 12.83
N VAL A 64 9.95 -18.30 12.48
CA VAL A 64 9.51 -19.48 13.23
C VAL A 64 10.02 -19.46 14.68
N ILE A 65 11.27 -19.06 14.89
CA ILE A 65 11.86 -18.93 16.24
C ILE A 65 11.15 -17.83 17.03
N LEU A 66 10.90 -16.67 16.42
CA LEU A 66 10.18 -15.58 17.08
C LEU A 66 8.77 -15.99 17.51
N ILE A 67 8.03 -16.65 16.63
CA ILE A 67 6.68 -17.18 16.92
C ILE A 67 6.74 -18.14 18.12
N ALA A 68 7.73 -19.04 18.14
CA ALA A 68 7.91 -19.97 19.25
C ALA A 68 8.20 -19.26 20.58
N ILE A 69 9.00 -18.19 20.57
CA ILE A 69 9.29 -17.36 21.76
C ILE A 69 7.99 -16.72 22.27
N PHE A 70 7.20 -16.08 21.39
CA PHE A 70 5.93 -15.48 21.79
C PHE A 70 4.95 -16.50 22.39
N ASN A 71 4.84 -17.69 21.78
CA ASN A 71 4.00 -18.77 22.32
C ASN A 71 4.48 -19.27 23.69
N LYS A 72 5.79 -19.29 23.93
CA LYS A 72 6.35 -19.62 25.25
C LYS A 72 6.06 -18.53 26.28
N ILE A 73 6.15 -17.25 25.91
CA ILE A 73 5.80 -16.11 26.77
C ILE A 73 4.32 -16.14 27.14
N LEU A 74 3.43 -16.31 26.16
CA LEU A 74 1.99 -16.42 26.40
C LEU A 74 1.65 -17.56 27.37
N ARG A 75 2.24 -18.73 27.16
CA ARG A 75 2.09 -19.87 28.07
C ARG A 75 2.65 -19.60 29.47
N PHE A 76 3.77 -18.89 29.58
CA PHE A 76 4.35 -18.50 30.87
C PHE A 76 3.43 -17.54 31.63
N LEU A 77 2.69 -16.69 30.92
CA LEU A 77 1.66 -15.81 31.47
C LEU A 77 0.32 -16.51 31.71
N PHE A 78 0.26 -17.84 31.59
CA PHE A 78 -0.96 -18.65 31.70
C PHE A 78 -2.08 -18.25 30.71
N ASP A 79 -1.71 -17.65 29.58
CA ASP A 79 -2.65 -17.31 28.51
C ASP A 79 -2.88 -18.55 27.61
N PRO A 80 -4.13 -18.99 27.40
CA PRO A 80 -4.44 -20.13 26.54
C PRO A 80 -4.27 -19.82 25.04
N PHE A 81 -4.17 -18.54 24.66
CA PHE A 81 -3.98 -18.12 23.28
C PHE A 81 -2.60 -18.51 22.75
N CYS A 82 -2.55 -18.98 21.50
CA CYS A 82 -1.32 -19.36 20.82
C CYS A 82 -1.31 -18.82 19.39
N LEU A 83 -0.19 -18.25 18.98
CA LEU A 83 0.09 -17.90 17.60
C LEU A 83 0.29 -19.17 16.75
N PRO A 84 -0.08 -19.15 15.46
CA PRO A 84 0.20 -20.24 14.54
C PRO A 84 1.70 -20.45 14.39
N VAL A 85 2.15 -21.70 14.47
CA VAL A 85 3.59 -22.06 14.43
C VAL A 85 4.27 -21.78 13.10
N SER A 86 3.52 -21.62 12.02
CA SER A 86 4.03 -21.31 10.69
C SER A 86 3.81 -19.85 10.32
N VAL A 87 4.75 -19.29 9.55
CA VAL A 87 4.65 -17.92 8.99
C VAL A 87 3.38 -17.77 8.14
N SER A 88 3.04 -18.78 7.34
CA SER A 88 1.82 -18.78 6.52
C SER A 88 0.56 -18.79 7.39
N GLY A 89 0.55 -19.55 8.49
CA GLY A 89 -0.53 -19.56 9.47
C GLY A 89 -0.68 -18.20 10.15
N LEU A 90 0.42 -17.58 10.57
CA LEU A 90 0.43 -16.25 11.18
C LEU A 90 -0.10 -15.18 10.23
N LYS A 91 0.39 -15.15 8.98
CA LYS A 91 -0.09 -14.22 7.94
C LYS A 91 -1.57 -14.42 7.65
N ARG A 92 -2.06 -15.66 7.64
CA ARG A 92 -3.48 -15.95 7.47
C ARG A 92 -4.30 -15.45 8.66
N LEU A 93 -3.86 -15.72 9.89
CA LEU A 93 -4.53 -15.25 11.10
C LEU A 93 -4.56 -13.72 11.16
N ALA A 94 -3.47 -13.06 10.79
CA ALA A 94 -3.35 -11.60 10.71
C ALA A 94 -4.07 -10.99 9.49
N LYS A 95 -4.65 -11.81 8.61
CA LYS A 95 -5.26 -11.39 7.33
C LYS A 95 -4.33 -10.57 6.47
N PHE A 96 -3.05 -10.89 6.54
CA PHE A 96 -2.02 -10.17 5.83
C PHE A 96 -2.32 -10.13 4.32
N ASN A 97 -2.81 -11.24 3.75
CA ASN A 97 -3.19 -11.30 2.33
C ASN A 97 -4.34 -10.37 1.96
N ALA A 98 -5.32 -10.16 2.86
CA ALA A 98 -6.40 -9.21 2.61
C ALA A 98 -5.88 -7.77 2.70
N LEU A 99 -5.02 -7.48 3.69
CA LEU A 99 -4.38 -6.17 3.87
C LEU A 99 -3.44 -5.80 2.72
N THR A 100 -2.75 -6.77 2.14
CA THR A 100 -1.85 -6.55 1.01
C THR A 100 -2.48 -6.84 -0.35
N ASN A 101 -3.79 -7.12 -0.39
CA ASN A 101 -4.46 -7.41 -1.65
C ASN A 101 -4.42 -6.18 -2.56
N GLY A 102 -4.04 -6.38 -3.82
CA GLY A 102 -3.87 -5.27 -4.77
C GLY A 102 -2.64 -4.39 -4.53
N ILE A 103 -1.75 -4.75 -3.60
CA ILE A 103 -0.42 -4.14 -3.52
C ILE A 103 0.49 -4.84 -4.54
N LYS A 104 0.85 -4.13 -5.62
CA LYS A 104 1.82 -4.59 -6.62
C LYS A 104 3.22 -4.09 -6.22
N LYS A 105 4.23 -4.98 -6.25
CA LYS A 105 5.63 -4.61 -6.01
C LYS A 105 6.37 -4.58 -7.35
N TYR A 106 7.05 -3.48 -7.59
CA TYR A 106 7.86 -3.26 -8.78
C TYR A 106 9.33 -3.07 -8.40
N ILE A 107 10.21 -3.37 -9.35
CA ILE A 107 11.64 -3.11 -9.22
C ILE A 107 11.89 -1.68 -9.69
N ASN A 108 12.60 -0.90 -8.89
CA ASN A 108 12.94 0.47 -9.23
C ASN A 108 14.45 0.59 -9.46
N CYS A 109 14.86 1.13 -10.60
CA CYS A 109 16.26 1.43 -10.85
C CYS A 109 16.76 2.53 -9.90
N SER A 110 17.73 2.19 -9.04
CA SER A 110 18.28 3.13 -8.05
C SER A 110 18.98 4.37 -8.62
N LYS A 111 19.16 4.45 -9.95
CA LYS A 111 19.87 5.55 -10.62
C LYS A 111 18.94 6.42 -11.46
N CYS A 112 18.08 5.82 -12.29
CA CYS A 112 17.20 6.55 -13.20
C CYS A 112 15.72 6.45 -12.84
N HIS A 113 15.38 5.81 -11.71
CA HIS A 113 14.03 5.71 -11.15
C HIS A 113 12.98 4.98 -12.01
N ILE A 114 13.42 4.37 -13.11
CA ILE A 114 12.58 3.56 -14.00
C ILE A 114 12.08 2.32 -13.27
N ILE A 115 10.81 2.00 -13.52
CA ILE A 115 10.05 0.94 -12.86
C ILE A 115 9.93 -0.26 -13.80
N TYR A 116 10.16 -1.47 -13.26
CA TYR A 116 9.98 -2.74 -13.96
C TYR A 116 9.05 -3.64 -13.15
N GLU A 117 8.30 -4.51 -13.83
CA GLU A 117 7.61 -5.61 -13.15
C GLU A 117 8.60 -6.46 -12.33
N ASN A 118 8.14 -7.00 -11.21
CA ASN A 118 8.95 -7.87 -10.35
C ASN A 118 8.59 -9.35 -10.61
N ASN A 119 9.10 -9.88 -11.71
CA ASN A 119 8.87 -11.25 -12.15
C ASN A 119 10.18 -11.89 -12.67
N ASN A 120 10.12 -13.14 -13.10
CA ASN A 120 11.32 -13.87 -13.54
C ASN A 120 11.85 -13.37 -14.90
N THR A 121 11.10 -12.54 -15.61
CA THR A 121 11.48 -11.95 -16.91
C THR A 121 12.13 -10.57 -16.76
N SER A 122 12.16 -10.01 -15.54
CA SER A 122 12.80 -8.72 -15.28
C SER A 122 14.29 -8.74 -15.61
N PRO A 123 14.82 -7.70 -16.27
CA PRO A 123 16.23 -7.66 -16.63
C PRO A 123 17.11 -7.49 -15.38
N ILE A 124 18.31 -8.08 -15.38
CA ILE A 124 19.25 -7.98 -14.25
C ILE A 124 19.78 -6.54 -14.09
N CYS A 125 19.89 -5.82 -15.21
CA CYS A 125 20.37 -4.44 -15.29
C CYS A 125 19.34 -3.56 -16.01
N CYS A 126 19.31 -2.27 -15.66
CA CYS A 126 18.44 -1.30 -16.30
C CYS A 126 18.79 -1.14 -17.79
N THR A 127 17.86 -1.46 -18.67
CA THR A 127 18.04 -1.42 -20.13
C THR A 127 17.54 -0.13 -20.77
N LEU A 128 16.81 0.70 -20.03
CA LEU A 128 16.23 1.93 -20.56
C LEU A 128 17.21 3.12 -20.55
N PRO A 129 17.07 4.06 -21.52
CA PRO A 129 17.90 5.25 -21.62
C PRO A 129 17.66 6.19 -20.44
N VAL A 130 18.71 6.91 -20.05
CA VAL A 130 18.57 7.98 -19.06
C VAL A 130 17.94 9.20 -19.74
N PHE A 131 16.96 9.84 -19.10
CA PHE A 131 16.32 11.04 -19.62
C PHE A 131 17.38 12.09 -20.03
N GLY A 132 17.28 12.61 -21.26
CA GLY A 132 18.23 13.58 -21.81
C GLY A 132 19.59 13.02 -22.23
N LYS A 133 19.78 11.70 -22.26
CA LYS A 133 21.04 11.05 -22.72
C LYS A 133 20.76 9.92 -23.70
N HIS A 134 21.60 9.81 -24.74
CA HIS A 134 21.57 8.69 -25.71
C HIS A 134 22.17 7.38 -25.16
N SER A 135 22.73 7.38 -23.94
CA SER A 135 23.33 6.20 -23.31
C SER A 135 22.33 5.45 -22.43
N LEU A 136 22.37 4.12 -22.46
CA LEU A 136 21.62 3.27 -21.54
C LEU A 136 22.06 3.45 -20.09
N CYS A 137 21.14 3.27 -19.14
CA CYS A 137 21.46 3.39 -17.72
C CYS A 137 22.45 2.32 -17.24
N GLY A 138 22.24 1.05 -17.62
CA GLY A 138 23.12 -0.08 -17.29
C GLY A 138 23.23 -0.42 -15.80
N ASN A 139 22.54 0.31 -14.92
CA ASN A 139 22.63 0.08 -13.49
C ASN A 139 22.00 -1.26 -13.11
N SER A 140 22.76 -2.09 -12.39
CA SER A 140 22.25 -3.36 -11.85
C SER A 140 21.04 -3.11 -10.95
N LEU A 141 19.94 -3.82 -11.21
CA LEU A 141 18.67 -3.67 -10.49
C LEU A 141 18.62 -4.47 -9.19
N PHE A 142 19.45 -5.50 -9.06
CA PHE A 142 19.44 -6.42 -7.94
C PHE A 142 20.76 -6.41 -7.16
N LYS A 143 20.68 -6.72 -5.87
CA LYS A 143 21.84 -7.09 -5.05
C LYS A 143 22.00 -8.61 -5.15
N THR A 144 23.21 -9.04 -5.45
CA THR A 144 23.59 -10.46 -5.41
C THR A 144 24.16 -10.76 -4.03
N GLY A 145 23.45 -11.53 -3.21
CA GLY A 145 23.94 -12.05 -1.93
C GLY A 145 23.69 -13.56 -1.83
N PHE A 146 24.31 -14.24 -0.85
CA PHE A 146 24.27 -15.69 -0.57
C PHE A 146 23.04 -16.47 -1.13
N GLY A 147 23.03 -16.77 -2.44
CA GLY A 147 21.96 -17.49 -3.12
C GLY A 147 20.62 -16.75 -3.30
N SER A 148 20.50 -15.47 -2.93
CA SER A 148 19.28 -14.67 -3.08
C SER A 148 19.48 -13.45 -3.97
N ILE A 149 18.59 -13.26 -4.94
CA ILE A 149 18.50 -12.08 -5.80
C ILE A 149 17.43 -11.17 -5.20
N VAL A 150 17.83 -10.01 -4.68
CA VAL A 150 16.91 -9.05 -4.05
C VAL A 150 16.99 -7.71 -4.77
N PRO A 151 15.87 -7.07 -5.14
CA PRO A 151 15.90 -5.75 -5.76
C PRO A 151 16.68 -4.74 -4.90
N LYS A 152 17.50 -3.90 -5.54
CA LYS A 152 18.22 -2.82 -4.84
C LYS A 152 17.26 -1.78 -4.27
N LYS A 153 16.17 -1.52 -4.99
CA LYS A 153 15.11 -0.60 -4.62
C LYS A 153 13.79 -1.15 -5.16
N THR A 154 12.74 -1.05 -4.35
CA THR A 154 11.41 -1.55 -4.67
C THR A 154 10.45 -0.36 -4.67
N PHE A 155 9.58 -0.29 -5.67
CA PHE A 155 8.44 0.62 -5.68
C PHE A 155 7.19 -0.18 -5.35
N VAL A 156 6.38 0.33 -4.43
CA VAL A 156 5.16 -0.34 -3.97
C VAL A 156 3.99 0.47 -4.48
N PHE A 157 3.15 -0.15 -5.30
CA PHE A 157 1.95 0.45 -5.85
C PHE A 157 0.72 -0.16 -5.22
N HIS A 158 -0.22 0.68 -4.83
CA HIS A 158 -1.56 0.28 -4.47
C HIS A 158 -2.54 1.18 -5.21
N SER A 159 -3.50 0.57 -5.90
CA SER A 159 -4.47 1.33 -6.68
C SER A 159 -5.34 2.19 -5.75
N VAL A 160 -5.27 3.52 -5.96
CA VAL A 160 -6.11 4.48 -5.23
C VAL A 160 -7.59 4.16 -5.46
N LYS A 161 -7.98 3.80 -6.69
CA LYS A 161 -9.35 3.39 -7.03
C LYS A 161 -9.81 2.20 -6.19
N LYS A 162 -8.97 1.16 -6.05
CA LYS A 162 -9.30 -0.04 -5.26
C LYS A 162 -9.34 0.26 -3.76
N ALA A 163 -8.41 1.08 -3.27
CA ALA A 163 -8.39 1.53 -1.88
C ALA A 163 -9.66 2.31 -1.54
N LEU A 164 -10.02 3.30 -2.36
CA LEU A 164 -11.26 4.08 -2.22
C LEU A 164 -12.50 3.20 -2.26
N LYS A 165 -12.60 2.26 -3.22
CA LYS A 165 -13.71 1.30 -3.29
C LYS A 165 -13.86 0.51 -1.98
N THR A 166 -12.74 0.05 -1.42
CA THR A 166 -12.73 -0.69 -0.14
C THR A 166 -13.19 0.20 1.02
N PHE A 167 -12.76 1.45 1.06
CA PHE A 167 -13.20 2.38 2.11
C PHE A 167 -14.68 2.73 2.00
N PHE A 168 -15.19 2.96 0.80
CA PHE A 168 -16.62 3.23 0.58
C PHE A 168 -17.53 2.03 0.90
N GLN A 169 -16.99 0.81 0.96
CA GLN A 169 -17.71 -0.36 1.47
C GLN A 169 -17.80 -0.39 3.01
N CYS A 170 -16.99 0.40 3.72
CA CYS A 170 -17.06 0.48 5.17
C CYS A 170 -18.32 1.27 5.62
N PRO A 171 -19.16 0.71 6.50
CA PRO A 171 -20.33 1.43 7.03
C PRO A 171 -19.91 2.76 7.66
N ASN A 172 -20.70 3.81 7.41
CA ASN A 172 -20.48 5.18 7.88
C ASN A 172 -19.21 5.87 7.37
N PHE A 173 -18.47 5.31 6.41
CA PHE A 173 -17.25 5.96 5.90
C PHE A 173 -17.51 7.36 5.33
N GLU A 174 -18.58 7.53 4.54
CA GLU A 174 -18.98 8.83 3.98
C GLU A 174 -19.26 9.87 5.08
N ASN A 175 -20.03 9.48 6.11
CA ASN A 175 -20.30 10.34 7.26
C ASN A 175 -19.02 10.67 8.05
N ASN A 176 -18.12 9.69 8.17
CA ASN A 176 -16.85 9.85 8.86
C ASN A 176 -15.86 10.75 8.10
N ILE A 177 -15.97 10.90 6.78
CA ILE A 177 -15.18 11.90 6.04
C ILE A 177 -15.83 13.26 6.18
N ASN A 178 -17.15 13.33 5.96
CA ASN A 178 -17.89 14.59 6.01
C ASN A 178 -17.80 15.27 7.39
N SER A 179 -17.65 14.50 8.48
CA SER A 179 -17.44 15.07 9.81
C SER A 179 -16.12 15.83 9.97
N TRP A 180 -15.10 15.57 9.13
CA TRP A 180 -13.83 16.30 9.16
C TRP A 180 -13.99 17.71 8.59
N ASN A 181 -14.90 17.88 7.61
CA ASN A 181 -15.30 19.21 7.12
C ASN A 181 -16.07 20.02 8.18
N CYS A 182 -16.51 19.37 9.27
CA CYS A 182 -17.19 20.03 10.38
C CYS A 182 -16.33 20.10 11.65
N GLY A 183 -15.03 19.81 11.57
CA GLY A 183 -14.12 19.81 12.71
C GLY A 183 -13.92 21.19 13.33
N PRO A 184 -13.61 21.29 14.64
CA PRO A 184 -13.38 22.56 15.31
C PRO A 184 -12.13 23.26 14.74
N LYS A 185 -12.32 24.44 14.14
CA LYS A 185 -11.24 25.31 13.68
C LYS A 185 -10.73 26.16 14.86
N ILE A 186 -9.47 25.97 15.24
CA ILE A 186 -8.82 26.81 16.26
C ILE A 186 -8.38 28.10 15.58
N GLU A 187 -8.85 29.26 16.07
CA GLU A 187 -8.44 30.57 15.56
C GLU A 187 -6.91 30.70 15.56
N ASN A 188 -6.35 31.24 14.47
CA ASN A 188 -4.91 31.48 14.26
C ASN A 188 -4.03 30.23 14.20
N THR A 189 -4.60 29.03 14.01
CA THR A 189 -3.82 27.83 13.70
C THR A 189 -3.96 27.53 12.21
N LEU A 190 -2.87 27.66 11.45
CA LEU A 190 -2.80 27.19 10.08
C LEU A 190 -2.85 25.66 10.08
N PHE A 191 -3.96 25.12 9.58
CA PHE A 191 -4.01 23.71 9.23
C PHE A 191 -3.77 23.65 7.73
N ASP A 192 -2.54 23.36 7.31
CA ASP A 192 -2.12 23.27 5.90
C ASP A 192 -2.98 22.29 5.07
N VAL A 193 -3.85 21.51 5.72
CA VAL A 193 -4.78 20.55 5.13
C VAL A 193 -6.25 20.82 5.48
N TYR A 194 -6.62 21.63 6.49
CA TYR A 194 -7.99 21.63 7.05
C TYR A 194 -8.68 22.98 7.27
N ASP A 195 -8.00 24.12 7.08
CA ASP A 195 -8.70 25.39 7.30
C ASP A 195 -9.68 25.76 6.16
N GLU A 196 -9.66 24.97 5.08
CA GLU A 196 -10.49 25.08 3.87
C GLU A 196 -10.23 26.37 3.07
N THR A 197 -9.29 27.22 3.49
CA THR A 197 -9.12 28.56 2.91
C THR A 197 -8.74 28.49 1.43
N MET A 198 -7.78 27.63 1.07
CA MET A 198 -7.40 27.40 -0.32
C MET A 198 -8.54 26.79 -1.16
N TRP A 199 -9.34 25.91 -0.57
CA TRP A 199 -10.36 25.14 -1.29
C TRP A 199 -11.66 25.93 -1.48
N ASN A 200 -11.96 26.85 -0.56
CA ASN A 200 -13.09 27.79 -0.65
C ASN A 200 -12.91 28.84 -1.75
N GLU A 201 -11.71 28.96 -2.32
CA GLU A 201 -11.45 29.81 -3.49
C GLU A 201 -11.60 29.04 -4.81
N LEU A 202 -11.67 27.70 -4.75
CA LEU A 202 -11.81 26.85 -5.93
C LEU A 202 -13.30 26.63 -6.24
N VAL A 203 -13.72 27.16 -7.39
CA VAL A 203 -15.04 26.97 -7.95
C VAL A 203 -14.96 26.18 -9.26
N ASP A 204 -15.99 25.40 -9.55
CA ASP A 204 -16.14 24.75 -10.84
C ASP A 204 -16.60 25.73 -11.94
N VAL A 205 -16.84 25.19 -13.14
CA VAL A 205 -17.29 25.96 -14.31
C VAL A 205 -18.66 26.63 -14.13
N ASP A 206 -19.47 26.12 -13.20
CA ASP A 206 -20.79 26.64 -12.86
C ASP A 206 -20.75 27.57 -11.63
N GLY A 207 -19.56 27.81 -11.07
CA GLY A 207 -19.36 28.68 -9.90
C GLY A 207 -19.67 28.00 -8.57
N ILE A 208 -19.85 26.68 -8.54
CA ILE A 208 -20.09 25.91 -7.32
C ILE A 208 -18.77 25.68 -6.60
N LEU A 209 -18.75 25.94 -5.29
CA LEU A 209 -17.57 25.71 -4.46
C LEU A 209 -17.20 24.23 -4.47
N PHE A 210 -15.90 23.95 -4.60
CA PHE A 210 -15.37 22.59 -4.63
C PHE A 210 -15.79 21.74 -3.40
N LEU A 211 -16.04 22.39 -2.26
CA LEU A 211 -16.46 21.74 -1.01
C LEU A 211 -17.98 21.55 -0.87
N ASP A 212 -18.81 22.21 -1.69
CA ASP A 212 -20.27 22.14 -1.59
C ASP A 212 -20.85 20.85 -2.19
N THR A 213 -20.01 20.02 -2.83
CA THR A 213 -20.45 18.76 -3.44
C THR A 213 -20.31 17.60 -2.46
N ALA A 214 -21.37 16.81 -2.30
CA ALA A 214 -21.31 15.57 -1.53
C ALA A 214 -20.20 14.65 -2.07
N ARG A 215 -19.41 14.05 -1.16
CA ARG A 215 -18.27 13.17 -1.49
C ARG A 215 -17.08 13.90 -2.14
N SER A 216 -16.99 15.21 -1.97
CA SER A 216 -15.75 15.93 -2.25
C SER A 216 -14.66 15.40 -1.32
N LEU A 217 -13.86 14.47 -1.86
CA LEU A 217 -12.75 13.83 -1.18
C LEU A 217 -11.52 14.69 -1.41
N MET A 218 -11.13 15.42 -0.37
CA MET A 218 -9.89 16.19 -0.38
C MET A 218 -8.71 15.23 -0.29
N LEU A 219 -8.16 14.84 -1.44
CA LEU A 219 -6.95 14.05 -1.54
C LEU A 219 -5.77 14.98 -1.80
N THR A 220 -5.15 15.48 -0.73
CA THR A 220 -3.82 16.07 -0.88
C THR A 220 -2.81 14.93 -0.92
N LEU A 221 -2.31 14.61 -2.11
CA LEU A 221 -1.09 13.82 -2.24
C LEU A 221 0.04 14.66 -1.63
N ASN A 222 0.45 14.30 -0.41
CA ASN A 222 1.70 14.79 0.14
C ASN A 222 2.82 14.15 -0.69
N ILE A 223 3.20 14.80 -1.80
CA ILE A 223 4.38 14.45 -2.58
C ILE A 223 5.55 15.12 -1.87
N ASP A 224 6.17 14.40 -0.94
CA ASP A 224 7.55 14.68 -0.49
C ASP A 224 8.56 14.24 -1.58
#